data_AF-A0A969F4E7-F1
#
_entry.id   AF-A0A969F4E7-F1
#
_cell.length_a   1.000
_cell.length_b   1.000
_cell.length_c   1.000
_cell.angle_alpha   90.00
_cell.angle_beta   90.00
_cell.angle_gamma   90.00
#
_symmetry.space_group_name_H-M   'P 1'
#
loop_
_entity.id
_entity.type
_entity.pdbx_description
1 polymer ?
#
loop_
_entity_poly.entity_id
_entity_poly.type
_entity_poly.pdbx_seq_one_letter_code
_entity_poly.pdbx_strand_id
1 'polypeptide(L)'
;MKSYPYARESEAVTAVIPPNDTTWHSQIIPLTTANIATKIEAIAAYTSQISTFFNGRVDLEKQIYDHATHSGGERLWQHKTNLASA
;
A
#
# COMPACT_ATOMS: atom_id res chain seq x y z
N MET A 1 17.65 -5.08 -3.76
CA MET A 1 16.51 -4.35 -4.36
C MET A 1 15.67 -3.82 -3.19
N LYS A 2 15.55 -2.51 -3.00
CA LYS A 2 14.81 -1.94 -1.85
C LYS A 2 13.31 -2.09 -2.15
N SER A 3 12.61 -2.89 -1.34
CA SER A 3 11.16 -3.05 -1.42
C SER A 3 10.46 -1.77 -1.00
N TYR A 4 9.28 -1.53 -1.58
CA TYR A 4 8.39 -0.42 -1.26
C TYR A 4 8.30 -0.26 0.27
N PRO A 5 8.63 0.92 0.83
CA PRO A 5 8.87 1.11 2.26
C PRO A 5 7.71 0.63 3.14
N TYR A 6 6.47 0.76 2.66
CA TYR A 6 5.26 0.40 3.42
C TYR A 6 4.84 -1.07 3.28
N ALA A 7 5.47 -1.82 2.39
CA ALA A 7 5.21 -3.25 2.17
C ALA A 7 6.45 -4.11 2.40
N ARG A 8 7.47 -3.55 3.07
CA ARG A 8 8.74 -4.23 3.31
C ARG A 8 8.61 -5.39 4.29
N GLU A 9 7.64 -5.33 5.19
CA GLU A 9 7.40 -6.32 6.24
C GLU A 9 6.03 -6.96 6.03
N SER A 10 5.96 -7.98 5.17
CA SER A 10 4.72 -8.70 4.86
C SER A 10 4.05 -9.32 6.09
N GLU A 11 4.83 -9.62 7.14
CA GLU A 11 4.38 -10.25 8.38
C GLU A 11 4.03 -9.24 9.50
N ALA A 12 4.31 -7.94 9.31
CA ALA A 12 3.99 -6.92 10.32
C ALA A 12 2.49 -6.86 10.61
N VAL A 13 1.66 -7.08 9.58
CA VAL A 13 0.20 -7.11 9.74
C VAL A 13 -0.23 -8.34 10.55
N THR A 14 0.39 -9.51 10.34
CA THR A 14 0.02 -10.74 11.06
C THR A 14 0.38 -10.70 12.54
N ALA A 15 1.31 -9.84 12.95
CA ALA A 15 1.63 -9.60 14.36
C ALA A 15 0.52 -8.83 15.10
N VAL A 16 -0.29 -8.04 14.38
CA VAL A 16 -1.34 -7.18 14.95
C VAL A 16 -2.74 -7.74 14.68
N ILE A 17 -2.96 -8.31 13.51
CA ILE A 17 -4.19 -8.99 13.10
C ILE A 17 -3.84 -10.47 12.90
N PRO A 18 -4.03 -11.33 13.92
CA PRO A 18 -3.76 -12.74 13.80
C PRO A 18 -4.55 -13.37 12.64
N PRO A 19 -3.99 -14.36 11.93
CA PRO A 19 -4.68 -14.99 10.78
C PRO A 19 -6.06 -15.57 11.08
N ASN A 20 -6.32 -15.91 12.35
CA ASN A 20 -7.58 -16.50 12.80
C ASN A 20 -8.55 -15.45 13.39
N ASP A 21 -8.18 -14.17 13.37
CA ASP A 21 -9.03 -13.10 13.87
C ASP A 21 -10.16 -12.82 12.88
N THR A 22 -11.36 -13.28 13.23
CA THR A 22 -12.55 -13.08 12.41
C THR A 22 -13.18 -11.70 12.58
N THR A 23 -12.70 -10.84 13.49
CA THR A 23 -13.23 -9.49 13.69
C THR A 23 -12.77 -8.51 12.62
N TRP A 24 -11.68 -8.85 11.90
CA TRP A 24 -11.14 -8.07 10.79
C TRP A 24 -11.46 -8.71 9.45
N HIS A 25 -11.74 -7.88 8.46
CA HIS A 25 -11.97 -8.27 7.08
C HIS A 25 -10.97 -7.56 6.17
N SER A 26 -10.33 -8.30 5.26
CA SER A 26 -9.44 -7.72 4.25
C SER A 26 -10.10 -7.71 2.88
N GLN A 27 -10.00 -6.58 2.19
CA GLN A 27 -10.38 -6.43 0.79
C GLN A 27 -9.19 -5.89 -0.01
N ILE A 28 -8.99 -6.39 -1.23
CA ILE A 28 -8.10 -5.77 -2.21
C ILE A 28 -8.94 -4.84 -3.09
N ILE A 29 -8.56 -3.56 -3.14
CA ILE A 29 -9.13 -2.55 -4.01
C ILE A 29 -8.26 -2.47 -5.25
N PRO A 30 -8.75 -2.91 -6.43
CA PRO A 30 -7.95 -2.89 -7.65
C PRO A 30 -7.56 -1.46 -8.00
N LEU A 31 -6.31 -1.28 -8.42
CA LEU A 31 -5.84 0.00 -8.97
C LEU A 31 -5.72 -0.10 -10.48
N THR A 32 -6.30 0.87 -11.18
CA THR A 32 -6.01 1.07 -12.61
C THR A 32 -4.67 1.76 -12.79
N THR A 33 -4.09 1.69 -14.00
CA THR A 33 -2.88 2.44 -14.35
C THR A 33 -3.01 3.94 -14.07
N ALA A 34 -4.20 4.52 -14.31
CA ALA A 34 -4.47 5.92 -14.02
C ALA A 34 -4.43 6.21 -12.51
N ASN A 35 -4.98 5.32 -11.67
CA ASN A 35 -4.91 5.49 -10.22
C ASN A 35 -3.47 5.42 -9.71
N ILE A 36 -2.66 4.51 -10.26
CA ILE A 36 -1.24 4.37 -9.91
C ILE A 36 -0.48 5.65 -10.27
N ALA A 37 -0.69 6.18 -11.48
CA ALA A 37 -0.07 7.43 -11.92
C ALA A 37 -0.46 8.61 -11.02
N THR A 38 -1.75 8.78 -10.70
CA THR A 38 -2.21 9.84 -9.80
C THR A 38 -1.62 9.69 -8.40
N LYS A 39 -1.51 8.47 -7.87
CA LYS A 39 -0.89 8.19 -6.56
C LYS A 39 0.58 8.60 -6.54
N ILE A 40 1.32 8.27 -7.61
CA ILE A 40 2.72 8.65 -7.76
C ILE A 40 2.86 10.18 -7.74
N GLU A 41 2.05 10.91 -8.49
CA GLU A 41 2.10 12.39 -8.49
C GLU A 41 1.77 12.97 -7.12
N ALA A 42 0.74 12.45 -6.46
CA ALA A 42 0.37 12.88 -5.13
C ALA A 42 1.51 12.68 -4.12
N ILE A 43 2.23 11.57 -4.20
CA ILE A 43 3.39 11.30 -3.33
C ILE A 43 4.57 12.20 -3.69
N ALA A 44 4.82 12.43 -4.98
CA ALA A 44 5.94 13.25 -5.44
C ALA A 44 5.78 14.74 -5.09
N ALA A 45 4.56 15.21 -4.88
CA ALA A 45 4.31 16.56 -4.36
C ALA A 45 4.93 16.77 -2.96
N TYR A 46 5.11 15.71 -2.17
CA TYR A 46 5.76 15.75 -0.86
C TYR A 46 7.28 15.55 -0.98
N THR A 47 7.95 16.51 -1.62
CA THR A 47 9.36 16.39 -2.05
C THR A 47 10.33 16.07 -0.91
N SER A 48 10.07 16.54 0.32
CA SER A 48 10.89 16.26 1.51
C SER A 48 10.86 14.78 1.94
N GLN A 49 9.80 14.05 1.62
CA GLN A 49 9.66 12.62 1.93
C GLN A 49 10.26 11.73 0.86
N ILE A 50 10.47 12.24 -0.37
CA ILE A 50 11.00 11.44 -1.47
C ILE A 50 12.40 10.95 -1.13
N SER A 51 13.33 11.83 -0.75
CA SER A 51 14.73 11.45 -0.45
C SER A 51 14.88 10.55 0.78
N THR A 52 13.88 10.53 1.66
CA THR A 52 13.88 9.68 2.86
C THR A 52 13.63 8.21 2.49
N PHE A 53 12.77 7.97 1.50
CA PHE A 53 12.28 6.62 1.19
C PHE A 53 12.67 6.12 -0.20
N PHE A 54 12.97 7.03 -1.12
CA PHE A 54 13.19 6.76 -2.53
C PHE A 54 14.46 7.46 -3.01
N ASN A 55 15.18 6.83 -3.94
CA ASN A 55 16.35 7.39 -4.57
C ASN A 55 15.93 8.27 -5.77
N GLY A 56 15.06 9.24 -5.51
CA GLY A 56 14.49 10.12 -6.52
C GLY A 56 13.24 9.58 -7.21
N ARG A 57 12.76 10.34 -8.21
CA ARG A 57 11.46 10.15 -8.85
C ARG A 57 11.33 8.82 -9.60
N VAL A 58 12.37 8.41 -10.32
CA VAL A 58 12.36 7.14 -11.08
C VAL A 58 12.24 5.94 -10.15
N ASP A 59 12.91 5.98 -8.98
CA ASP A 59 12.83 4.91 -7.98
C ASP A 59 11.45 4.86 -7.30
N LEU A 60 10.85 6.02 -7.03
CA LEU A 60 9.47 6.13 -6.56
C LEU A 60 8.49 5.45 -7.52
N GLU A 61 8.54 5.82 -8.80
CA GLU A 61 7.67 5.27 -9.84
C GLU A 61 7.81 3.75 -9.91
N LYS A 62 9.05 3.26 -10.06
CA LYS A 62 9.33 1.84 -10.17
C LYS A 62 8.79 1.07 -8.97
N GLN A 63 9.08 1.51 -7.75
CA GLN A 63 8.65 0.80 -6.55
C GLN A 63 7.13 0.77 -6.39
N ILE A 64 6.42 1.85 -6.73
CA ILE A 64 4.95 1.87 -6.65
C ILE A 64 4.33 0.97 -7.74
N TYR A 65 4.82 1.03 -8.97
CA TYR A 65 4.32 0.16 -10.05
C TYR A 65 4.57 -1.32 -9.76
N ASP A 66 5.79 -1.68 -9.33
CA ASP A 66 6.12 -3.06 -8.98
C ASP A 66 5.22 -3.56 -7.85
N HIS A 67 5.00 -2.74 -6.82
CA HIS A 67 4.15 -3.09 -5.70
C HIS A 67 2.69 -3.27 -6.12
N ALA A 68 2.12 -2.31 -6.85
CA ALA A 68 0.72 -2.37 -7.30
C ALA A 68 0.47 -3.57 -8.23
N THR A 69 1.43 -3.88 -9.10
CA THR A 69 1.35 -5.05 -9.99
C THR A 69 1.43 -6.36 -9.21
N HIS A 70 2.33 -6.45 -8.22
CA HIS A 70 2.49 -7.65 -7.40
C HIS A 70 1.28 -7.92 -6.49
N SER A 71 0.70 -6.86 -5.92
CA SER A 71 -0.42 -6.95 -4.97
C SER A 71 -1.80 -7.04 -5.65
N GLY A 72 -1.89 -6.66 -6.93
CA GLY A 72 -3.16 -6.58 -7.67
C GLY A 72 -4.04 -5.38 -7.25
N GLY A 73 -3.52 -4.48 -6.41
CA GLY A 73 -4.25 -3.34 -5.85
C GLY A 73 -3.84 -3.04 -4.41
N GLU A 74 -4.57 -2.14 -3.75
CA GLU A 74 -4.30 -1.78 -2.36
C GLU A 74 -5.12 -2.65 -1.41
N ARG A 75 -4.51 -3.12 -0.33
CA ARG A 75 -5.22 -3.89 0.69
C ARG A 75 -5.76 -2.98 1.77
N LEU A 76 -7.06 -3.07 2.02
CA LEU A 76 -7.73 -2.42 3.14
C LEU A 76 -8.17 -3.48 4.15
N TRP A 77 -7.82 -3.27 5.42
CA TRP A 77 -8.36 -4.04 6.54
C TRP A 77 -9.39 -3.21 7.28
N GLN A 78 -10.55 -3.79 7.54
CA GLN A 78 -11.66 -3.13 8.24
C GLN A 78 -12.13 -4.00 9.39
N HIS A 79 -12.34 -3.37 10.54
CA HIS A 79 -12.99 -4.03 11.66
C HIS A 79 -14.48 -4.17 11.37
N LYS A 80 -15.06 -5.35 11.64
CA LYS A 80 -16.46 -5.68 11.33
C LYS A 80 -17.47 -4.69 11.90
N THR A 81 -17.19 -4.11 13.07
CA THR A 81 -18.05 -3.07 13.66
C THR A 81 -18.22 -1.85 12.75
N ASN A 82 -17.20 -1.49 11.98
CA ASN A 82 -17.23 -0.37 11.04
C ASN A 82 -17.89 -0.74 9.71
N LEU A 83 -17.90 -2.04 9.36
CA LEU A 83 -18.57 -2.58 8.17
C LEU A 83 -20.10 -2.63 8.33
N ALA A 84 -20.60 -2.84 9.55
CA ALA A 84 -22.04 -2.89 9.84
C ALA A 84 -22.71 -1.50 9.85
N SER A 85 -21.93 -0.42 9.72
CA SER A 85 -22.39 0.97 9.79
C SER A 85 -22.28 1.72 8.45
N ALA A 86 -21.91 1.03 7.38
CA ALA A 86 -21.75 1.56 6.01
C ALA A 86 -22.74 0.88 5.06
#